data_AF-A0A4P9Y0C1-F1
#
_entry.id   AF-A0A4P9Y0C1-F1
#
_cell.length_a   1.000
_cell.length_b   1.000
_cell.length_c   1.000
_cell.angle_alpha   90.00
_cell.angle_beta   90.00
_cell.angle_gamma   90.00
#
_symmetry.space_group_name_H-M   'P 1'
#
loop_
_entity.id
_entity.type
_entity.pdbx_description
1 polymer ?
#
loop_
_entity_poly.entity_id
_entity_poly.type
_entity_poly.pdbx_seq_one_letter_code
_entity_poly.pdbx_strand_id
1 'polypeptide(L)'
;WGHTVKPTLTFLNLQVHQDEVVAVVGDVGSGKSSLLAALMGQLRHTQGLAQLYFSRRAAFAYVGPEPWLVRATLRENIVFGRPWDPERYEGVIKACALGGELTRMARGDATEIADGGGNLSVGQRQRVALARAAYGTSPLLLLDDPFRGMN
;
A
#
# COMPACT_ATOMS: atom_id res chain seq x y z
N TRP A 1 31.20 -18.01 15.11
CA TRP A 1 30.60 -17.35 13.94
C TRP A 1 29.89 -18.39 13.09
N GLY A 2 28.60 -18.64 13.31
CA GLY A 2 27.93 -19.78 12.66
C GLY A 2 26.45 -19.93 12.99
N HIS A 3 25.70 -18.83 13.11
CA HIS A 3 24.24 -18.95 13.18
C HIS A 3 23.71 -19.15 11.75
N THR A 4 23.32 -20.39 11.45
CA THR A 4 22.52 -20.70 10.26
C THR A 4 21.20 -19.97 10.41
N VAL A 5 21.02 -18.87 9.66
CA VAL A 5 19.77 -18.12 9.67
C VAL A 5 18.68 -19.02 9.10
N LYS A 6 17.70 -19.40 9.93
CA LYS A 6 16.54 -20.15 9.46
C LYS A 6 15.78 -19.27 8.45
N PRO A 7 15.57 -19.74 7.21
CA PRO A 7 14.86 -18.94 6.22
C PRO A 7 13.43 -18.65 6.68
N THR A 8 12.99 -17.39 6.53
CA THR A 8 11.62 -16.99 6.84
C THR A 8 10.59 -17.55 5.84
N LEU A 9 11.01 -17.76 4.60
CA LEU A 9 10.21 -18.36 3.53
C LEU A 9 10.95 -19.57 2.96
N THR A 10 10.25 -20.67 2.75
CA THR A 10 10.80 -21.91 2.19
C THR A 10 9.79 -22.52 1.23
N PHE A 11 10.26 -23.05 0.09
CA PHE A 11 9.45 -23.80 -0.88
C PHE A 11 8.18 -23.07 -1.38
N LEU A 12 8.35 -21.82 -1.81
CA LEU A 12 7.24 -21.00 -2.32
C LEU A 12 7.27 -20.97 -3.85
N ASN A 13 6.13 -21.32 -4.47
CA ASN A 13 5.89 -21.12 -5.89
C ASN A 13 4.59 -20.34 -6.05
N LEU A 14 4.67 -19.14 -6.60
CA LEU A 14 3.55 -18.23 -6.80
C LEU A 14 3.73 -17.55 -8.16
N GLN A 15 2.68 -17.59 -8.97
CA GLN A 15 2.57 -16.86 -10.21
C GLN A 15 1.31 -16.01 -10.14
N VAL A 16 1.44 -14.73 -10.47
CA VAL A 16 0.33 -13.78 -10.53
C VAL A 16 0.36 -13.14 -11.90
N HIS A 17 -0.76 -13.23 -12.61
CA HIS A 17 -0.93 -12.68 -13.95
C HIS A 17 -1.51 -11.26 -13.88
N GLN A 18 -1.40 -10.54 -15.00
CA GLN A 18 -2.05 -9.25 -15.13
C GLN A 18 -3.58 -9.41 -14.94
N ASP A 19 -4.20 -8.40 -14.32
CA ASP A 19 -5.63 -8.34 -14.03
C ASP A 19 -6.15 -9.38 -13.00
N GLU A 20 -5.24 -10.08 -12.30
CA GLU A 20 -5.60 -10.93 -11.17
C GLU A 20 -5.63 -10.18 -9.83
N VAL A 21 -6.56 -10.58 -8.97
CA VAL A 21 -6.59 -10.20 -7.56
C VAL A 21 -6.29 -11.44 -6.73
N VAL A 22 -5.12 -11.46 -6.08
CA VAL A 22 -4.66 -12.61 -5.29
C VAL A 22 -4.58 -12.22 -3.82
N ALA A 23 -5.27 -12.99 -2.98
CA ALA A 23 -5.21 -12.87 -1.53
C ALA A 23 -4.32 -13.98 -0.95
N VAL A 24 -3.27 -13.60 -0.22
CA VAL A 24 -2.44 -14.54 0.53
C VAL A 24 -2.87 -14.54 1.99
N VAL A 25 -3.41 -15.66 2.45
CA VAL A 25 -3.96 -15.82 3.80
C VAL A 25 -3.15 -16.82 4.63
N GLY A 26 -3.22 -16.70 5.95
CA GLY A 26 -2.54 -17.61 6.89
C GLY A 26 -2.29 -16.94 8.25
N ASP A 27 -1.78 -17.71 9.21
CA ASP A 27 -1.61 -17.28 10.61
C ASP A 27 -0.64 -16.11 10.79
N VAL A 28 -0.75 -15.40 11.93
CA VAL A 28 0.23 -14.38 12.32
C VAL A 28 1.62 -15.02 12.40
N GLY A 29 2.61 -14.37 11.77
CA GLY A 29 3.98 -14.88 11.71
C GLY A 29 4.24 -15.92 10.59
N SER A 30 3.26 -16.25 9.75
CA SER A 30 3.44 -17.21 8.64
C SER A 30 4.33 -16.71 7.49
N GLY A 31 4.79 -15.45 7.53
CA GLY A 31 5.67 -14.88 6.51
C GLY A 31 4.99 -14.11 5.38
N LYS A 32 3.69 -13.77 5.48
CA LYS A 32 2.97 -12.99 4.45
C LYS A 32 3.62 -11.64 4.13
N SER A 33 3.91 -10.83 5.15
CA SER A 33 4.61 -9.56 4.98
C SER A 33 6.03 -9.77 4.43
N SER A 34 6.70 -10.87 4.81
CA SER A 34 7.99 -11.27 4.25
C SER A 34 7.90 -11.63 2.76
N LEU A 35 6.80 -12.25 2.32
CA LEU A 35 6.55 -12.52 0.90
C LEU A 35 6.44 -11.20 0.12
N LEU A 36 5.69 -10.22 0.63
CA LEU A 36 5.61 -8.90 0.00
C LEU A 36 6.97 -8.19 -0.02
N ALA A 37 7.73 -8.25 1.08
CA ALA A 37 9.09 -7.71 1.15
C ALA A 37 10.05 -8.38 0.14
N ALA A 38 9.92 -9.70 -0.06
CA ALA A 38 10.67 -10.43 -1.08
C ALA A 38 10.29 -9.96 -2.50
N LEU A 39 8.99 -9.79 -2.80
CA LEU A 39 8.54 -9.26 -4.10
C LEU A 39 9.07 -7.84 -4.34
N MET A 40 9.16 -7.01 -3.31
CA MET A 40 9.74 -5.66 -3.38
C MET A 40 11.28 -5.66 -3.47
N GLY A 41 11.95 -6.82 -3.42
CA GLY A 41 13.41 -6.93 -3.44
C GLY A 41 14.10 -6.49 -2.14
N GLN A 42 13.36 -6.38 -1.05
CA GLN A 42 13.88 -5.94 0.26
C GLN A 42 14.51 -7.08 1.07
N LEU A 43 14.27 -8.34 0.68
CA LEU A 43 14.86 -9.51 1.33
C LEU A 43 15.96 -10.10 0.47
N ARG A 44 17.06 -10.52 1.12
CA ARG A 44 18.12 -11.27 0.46
C ARG A 44 17.65 -12.70 0.22
N HIS A 45 17.65 -13.12 -1.04
CA HIS A 45 17.42 -14.51 -1.42
C HIS A 45 18.65 -15.35 -1.11
N THR A 46 18.45 -16.51 -0.48
CA THR A 46 19.49 -17.51 -0.26
C THR A 46 19.49 -18.58 -1.35
N GLN A 47 18.30 -18.95 -1.84
CA GLN A 47 18.07 -19.90 -2.93
C GLN A 47 16.81 -19.50 -3.70
N GLY A 48 16.71 -19.93 -4.96
CA GLY A 48 15.56 -19.64 -5.84
C GLY A 48 15.61 -18.25 -6.46
N LEU A 49 14.47 -17.83 -7.02
CA LEU A 49 14.34 -16.59 -7.77
C LEU A 49 13.02 -15.90 -7.37
N ALA A 50 13.07 -14.63 -6.98
CA ALA A 50 11.92 -13.75 -6.99
C ALA A 50 12.18 -12.66 -8.03
N GLN A 51 11.43 -12.70 -9.13
CA GLN A 51 11.52 -11.71 -10.20
C GLN A 51 10.14 -11.13 -10.47
N LEU A 52 10.08 -9.81 -10.50
CA LEU A 52 8.95 -9.07 -11.00
C LEU A 52 9.23 -8.68 -12.46
N TYR A 53 8.42 -9.15 -13.39
CA TYR A 53 8.55 -8.82 -14.80
C TYR A 53 7.66 -7.62 -15.15
N PHE A 54 8.18 -6.40 -14.98
CA PHE A 54 7.49 -5.19 -15.38
C PHE A 54 8.34 -4.32 -16.31
N SER A 55 7.70 -3.70 -17.30
CA SER A 55 8.38 -2.85 -18.31
C SER A 55 8.73 -1.45 -17.81
N ARG A 56 8.39 -1.06 -16.57
CA ARG A 56 8.52 0.34 -16.08
C ARG A 56 9.17 0.43 -14.69
N ARG A 57 9.89 1.56 -14.47
CA ARG A 57 10.64 1.89 -13.23
C ARG A 57 9.80 1.98 -11.94
N ALA A 58 8.50 2.24 -12.03
CA ALA A 58 7.57 2.21 -10.90
C ALA A 58 6.69 0.96 -11.01
N ALA A 59 7.28 -0.20 -10.73
CA ALA A 59 6.67 -1.51 -10.95
C ALA A 59 5.48 -1.78 -10.02
N PHE A 60 5.45 -1.18 -8.82
CA PHE A 60 4.41 -1.45 -7.83
C PHE A 60 4.07 -0.22 -6.99
N ALA A 61 2.90 -0.25 -6.34
CA ALA A 61 2.54 0.56 -5.19
C ALA A 61 2.39 -0.36 -3.97
N TYR A 62 2.81 0.09 -2.80
CA TYR A 62 2.71 -0.67 -1.55
C TYR A 62 1.93 0.12 -0.50
N VAL A 63 0.97 -0.55 0.13
CA VAL A 63 0.25 -0.03 1.31
C VAL A 63 0.55 -0.96 2.46
N GLY A 64 1.34 -0.46 3.42
CA GLY A 64 1.73 -1.21 4.61
C GLY A 64 0.71 -1.14 5.74
N PRO A 65 0.91 -1.91 6.82
CA PRO A 65 0.03 -1.91 8.00
C PRO A 65 0.06 -0.58 8.76
N GLU A 66 1.13 0.22 8.59
CA GLU A 66 1.30 1.55 9.19
C GLU A 66 1.66 2.56 8.10
N PRO A 67 0.65 3.05 7.36
CA PRO A 67 0.88 4.00 6.29
C PRO A 67 1.30 5.34 6.86
N TRP A 68 2.38 5.87 6.28
CA TRP A 68 2.89 7.20 6.61
C TRP A 68 2.29 8.24 5.66
N LEU A 69 1.93 9.38 6.25
CA LEU A 69 1.44 10.56 5.54
C LEU A 69 2.42 11.72 5.75
N VAL A 70 2.55 12.56 4.72
CA VAL A 70 3.35 13.78 4.81
C VAL A 70 2.52 14.91 5.40
N ARG A 71 3.21 15.86 6.02
CA ARG A 71 2.61 17.14 6.41
C ARG A 71 2.24 17.96 5.17
N ALA A 72 1.00 17.81 4.74
CA ALA A 72 0.39 18.45 3.57
C ALA A 72 -1.13 18.29 3.66
N THR A 73 -1.86 18.83 2.70
CA THR A 73 -3.31 18.56 2.60
C THR A 73 -3.59 17.08 2.34
N LEU A 74 -4.81 16.65 2.64
CA LEU A 74 -5.28 15.30 2.32
C LEU A 74 -5.19 15.04 0.80
N ARG A 75 -5.59 16.02 -0.02
CA ARG A 75 -5.46 15.96 -1.49
C ARG A 75 -4.02 15.73 -1.92
N GLU A 76 -3.07 16.50 -1.39
CA GLU A 76 -1.64 16.33 -1.72
C GLU A 76 -1.10 14.97 -1.29
N ASN A 77 -1.58 14.43 -0.16
CA ASN A 77 -1.26 13.08 0.27
C ASN A 77 -1.78 12.01 -0.69
N ILE A 78 -2.92 12.21 -1.35
CA ILE A 78 -3.48 11.28 -2.35
C ILE A 78 -2.79 11.45 -3.70
N VAL A 79 -2.71 12.68 -4.21
CA VAL A 79 -2.13 13.00 -5.52
C VAL A 79 -0.63 12.73 -5.55
N PHE A 80 0.06 13.06 -4.45
CA PHE A 80 1.45 12.69 -4.16
C PHE A 80 2.42 12.97 -5.32
N GLY A 81 2.35 14.18 -5.86
CA GLY A 81 3.22 14.65 -6.96
C GLY A 81 2.88 14.11 -8.35
N ARG A 82 1.78 13.37 -8.51
CA ARG A 82 1.25 12.97 -9.82
C ARG A 82 0.50 14.14 -10.47
N PRO A 83 0.35 14.13 -11.82
CA PRO A 83 -0.49 15.11 -12.51
C PRO A 83 -1.91 15.11 -11.94
N TRP A 84 -2.47 16.31 -11.77
CA TRP A 84 -3.84 16.48 -11.31
C TRP A 84 -4.83 16.03 -12.39
N ASP A 85 -5.75 15.18 -11.97
CA ASP A 85 -6.83 14.60 -12.75
C ASP A 85 -8.06 14.54 -11.83
N PRO A 86 -9.04 15.44 -12.00
CA PRO A 86 -10.19 15.55 -11.12
C PRO A 86 -11.14 14.35 -11.23
N GLU A 87 -11.33 13.79 -12.43
CA GLU A 87 -12.22 12.64 -12.65
C GLU A 87 -11.66 11.39 -11.97
N ARG A 88 -10.37 11.12 -12.15
CA ARG A 88 -9.67 10.06 -11.43
C ARG A 88 -9.73 10.27 -9.93
N TYR A 89 -9.51 11.51 -9.47
CA TYR A 89 -9.52 11.83 -8.05
C TYR A 89 -10.88 11.53 -7.42
N GLU A 90 -11.97 11.97 -8.05
CA GLU A 90 -13.33 11.68 -7.60
C GLU A 90 -13.60 10.16 -7.57
N GLY A 91 -13.20 9.44 -8.62
CA GLY A 91 -13.31 7.98 -8.67
C GLY A 91 -12.57 7.29 -7.51
N VAL A 92 -11.36 7.76 -7.19
CA VAL A 92 -10.54 7.25 -6.08
C VAL A 92 -11.16 7.56 -4.73
N ILE A 93 -11.66 8.77 -4.50
CA ILE A 93 -12.35 9.15 -3.26
C ILE A 93 -13.56 8.25 -3.02
N LYS A 94 -14.33 7.95 -4.07
CA LYS A 94 -15.48 7.04 -4.00
C LYS A 94 -15.04 5.60 -3.71
N ALA A 95 -14.10 5.07 -4.49
CA ALA A 95 -13.61 3.69 -4.36
C ALA A 95 -12.98 3.40 -3.00
N CYS A 96 -12.32 4.39 -2.39
CA CYS A 96 -11.68 4.26 -1.08
C CYS A 96 -12.59 4.68 0.09
N ALA A 97 -13.88 4.91 -0.16
CA ALA A 97 -14.87 5.33 0.85
C ALA A 97 -14.45 6.57 1.68
N LEU A 98 -13.79 7.54 1.05
CA LEU A 98 -13.34 8.77 1.71
C LEU A 98 -14.40 9.88 1.72
N GLY A 99 -15.43 9.82 0.87
CA GLY A 99 -16.42 10.89 0.75
C GLY A 99 -17.08 11.30 2.07
N GLY A 100 -17.48 10.32 2.90
CA GLY A 100 -18.05 10.59 4.22
C GLY A 100 -17.08 11.23 5.21
N GLU A 101 -15.78 10.95 5.09
CA GLU A 101 -14.74 11.60 5.90
C GLU A 101 -14.55 13.06 5.47
N LEU A 102 -14.46 13.31 4.16
CA LEU A 102 -14.28 14.65 3.62
C LEU A 102 -15.41 15.60 4.02
N THR A 103 -16.67 15.12 4.01
CA THR A 103 -17.82 15.92 4.44
C THR A 103 -17.75 16.36 5.91
N ARG A 104 -17.11 15.56 6.78
CA ARG A 104 -16.96 15.90 8.21
C ARG A 104 -15.77 16.83 8.46
N MET A 105 -14.83 16.91 7.54
CA MET A 105 -13.66 17.78 7.66
C MET A 105 -14.02 19.21 7.26
N ALA A 106 -13.67 20.19 8.11
CA ALA A 106 -14.03 21.59 7.90
C ALA A 106 -13.55 22.18 6.56
N ARG A 107 -12.44 21.66 6.02
CA ARG A 107 -11.86 22.10 4.74
C ARG A 107 -11.90 21.00 3.66
N GLY A 108 -12.70 19.96 3.87
CA GLY A 108 -12.75 18.82 2.95
C GLY A 108 -11.36 18.23 2.72
N ASP A 109 -11.00 18.03 1.45
CA ASP A 109 -9.70 17.49 1.07
C ASP A 109 -8.53 18.49 1.14
N ALA A 110 -8.82 19.77 1.37
CA ALA A 110 -7.82 20.79 1.71
C ALA A 110 -7.50 20.82 3.21
N THR A 111 -7.95 19.83 3.98
CA THR A 111 -7.61 19.67 5.40
C THR A 111 -6.15 19.26 5.54
N GLU A 112 -5.43 19.98 6.40
CA GLU A 112 -4.03 19.73 6.73
C GLU A 112 -3.87 18.43 7.52
N ILE A 113 -2.93 17.59 7.09
CA ILE A 113 -2.54 16.35 7.76
C ILE A 113 -1.26 16.63 8.55
N ALA A 114 -1.24 16.23 9.82
CA ALA A 114 -0.05 16.32 10.65
C ALA A 114 1.05 15.36 10.15
N ASP A 115 2.31 15.61 10.51
CA ASP A 115 3.39 14.69 10.16
C ASP A 115 3.09 13.26 10.67
N GLY A 116 3.30 12.25 9.82
CA GLY A 116 2.91 10.86 10.09
C GLY A 116 1.39 10.61 10.17
N GLY A 117 0.54 11.62 9.94
CA GLY A 117 -0.92 11.49 10.00
C GLY A 117 -1.50 11.37 11.42
N GLY A 118 -0.85 11.99 12.41
CA GLY A 118 -1.24 11.90 13.82
C GLY A 118 -2.65 12.44 14.16
N ASN A 119 -3.24 13.27 13.30
CA ASN A 119 -4.59 13.81 13.44
C ASN A 119 -5.68 12.96 12.75
N LEU A 120 -5.32 11.78 12.23
CA LEU A 120 -6.24 10.81 11.64
C LEU A 120 -6.34 9.54 12.48
N SER A 121 -7.46 8.83 12.39
CA SER A 121 -7.55 7.46 12.88
C SER A 121 -6.70 6.50 12.03
N VAL A 122 -6.42 5.30 12.55
CA VAL A 122 -5.70 4.26 11.78
C VAL A 122 -6.43 3.95 10.47
N GLY A 123 -7.75 3.74 10.53
CA GLY A 123 -8.56 3.46 9.34
C GLY A 123 -8.60 4.61 8.33
N GLN A 124 -8.62 5.87 8.80
CA GLN A 124 -8.51 7.02 7.91
C GLN A 124 -7.14 7.08 7.21
N ARG A 125 -6.04 6.86 7.94
CA ARG A 125 -4.69 6.79 7.32
C ARG A 125 -4.61 5.66 6.29
N GLN A 126 -5.17 4.50 6.59
CA GLN A 126 -5.27 3.38 5.65
C GLN A 126 -6.02 3.76 4.37
N ARG A 127 -7.20 4.36 4.49
CA ARG A 127 -7.98 4.83 3.33
C ARG A 127 -7.23 5.87 2.50
N VAL A 128 -6.52 6.82 3.14
CA VAL A 128 -5.73 7.83 2.42
C VAL A 128 -4.54 7.18 1.69
N ALA A 129 -3.86 6.22 2.30
CA ALA A 129 -2.75 5.52 1.65
C ALA A 129 -3.22 4.60 0.52
N LEU A 130 -4.35 3.93 0.68
CA LEU A 130 -5.00 3.18 -0.38
C LEU A 130 -5.41 4.10 -1.53
N ALA A 131 -5.99 5.26 -1.23
CA ALA A 131 -6.32 6.27 -2.22
C ALA A 131 -5.07 6.79 -2.96
N ARG A 132 -3.96 7.03 -2.26
CA ARG A 132 -2.67 7.38 -2.87
C ARG A 132 -2.21 6.31 -3.85
N ALA A 133 -2.28 5.04 -3.45
CA ALA A 133 -1.87 3.93 -4.29
C ALA A 133 -2.77 3.78 -5.52
N ALA A 134 -4.08 3.91 -5.36
CA ALA A 134 -5.09 3.83 -6.41
C ALA A 134 -5.06 5.03 -7.38
N TYR A 135 -4.71 6.22 -6.89
CA TYR A 135 -4.52 7.41 -7.73
C TYR A 135 -3.30 7.26 -8.65
N GLY A 136 -2.25 6.59 -8.13
CA GLY A 136 -1.08 6.22 -8.91
C GLY A 136 -1.41 5.35 -10.13
N THR A 137 -0.41 5.17 -10.99
CA THR A 137 -0.51 4.36 -12.21
C THR A 137 0.39 3.11 -12.14
N SER A 138 0.67 2.63 -10.93
CA SER A 138 1.49 1.44 -10.74
C SER A 138 0.73 0.20 -11.22
N PRO A 139 1.36 -0.69 -12.02
CA PRO A 139 0.68 -1.86 -12.58
C PRO A 139 0.45 -2.98 -11.56
N LEU A 140 1.14 -2.94 -10.41
CA LEU A 140 0.97 -3.89 -9.31
C LEU A 140 0.66 -3.13 -8.02
N LEU A 141 -0.37 -3.56 -7.29
CA LEU A 141 -0.71 -3.06 -5.97
C LEU A 141 -0.45 -4.16 -4.94
N LEU A 142 0.44 -3.88 -3.98
CA LEU A 142 0.77 -4.76 -2.87
C LEU A 142 0.13 -4.19 -1.59
N LEU A 143 -0.72 -4.97 -0.95
CA LEU A 143 -1.44 -4.58 0.26
C LEU A 143 -1.05 -5.50 1.42
N ASP A 144 -0.58 -4.92 2.51
CA ASP A 144 -0.18 -5.65 3.72
C ASP A 144 -1.09 -5.24 4.88
N ASP A 145 -1.91 -6.18 5.32
CA ASP A 145 -2.99 -5.97 6.30
C ASP A 145 -3.95 -4.81 5.95
N PRO A 146 -4.57 -4.81 4.74
CA PRO A 146 -5.39 -3.70 4.26
C PRO A 146 -6.66 -3.43 5.09
N PHE A 147 -7.06 -4.37 5.95
CA PHE A 147 -8.25 -4.25 6.79
C PHE A 147 -7.95 -3.71 8.20
N ARG A 148 -6.69 -3.42 8.51
CA ARG A 148 -6.29 -2.97 9.85
C ARG A 148 -6.99 -1.67 10.25
N GLY A 149 -7.68 -1.70 11.39
CA GLY A 149 -8.37 -0.52 11.93
C GLY A 149 -9.61 -0.11 11.14
N MET A 150 -10.16 -0.99 10.30
CA MET A 150 -11.46 -0.86 9.67
C MET A 150 -12.54 -1.58 10.51
N ASN A 151 -12.82 -1.01 11.69
CA ASN A 151 -13.97 -1.38 12.53
C ASN A 151 -14.96 -0.21 12.60
#